data_AF-A0A0C2WW41-F1
#
_entry.id   AF-A0A0C2WW41-F1
#
_cell.length_a   1.000
_cell.length_b   1.000
_cell.length_c   1.000
_cell.angle_alpha   90.00
_cell.angle_beta   90.00
_cell.angle_gamma   90.00
#
_symmetry.space_group_name_H-M   'P 1'
#
loop_
_entity.id
_entity.type
_entity.pdbx_description
1 polymer ?
#
loop_
_entity_poly.entity_id
_entity_poly.type
_entity_poly.pdbx_seq_one_letter_code
_entity_poly.pdbx_strand_id
1 'polypeptide(L)'
;MAAVWNSNIVEGGEDSEEEPPEMCSDPEHTHSHASGSRKNNAKPKSKRKKATTKSAGREKSDVASNGRTLDGNLLRLLRAHEQGRCLEAEKNDIYGNPGEQAKANCQQARRPLPCSSCDPSWDHSSNTSTIMSEVLFPAKLEDNNTHSPGIRIPTVPLPPPLTKAFREHATQKLLQFADERWALKEGPRFRIIPDAAFWPVLVLNHVLDQFHLLRSRESLDTHLSDWEFLSSDGDSLFLLLDRLNKRYDGRVLKSKELKARKAAATRARNKARKQHVDSAAMKENVPPALISAGTSCIVKTTMQPLRSFESTPLLTSTPFHYPLAMPSAPLPMYYPYTMPQPIPYPAPYSLKRYNAIPAEQQGQGPTAKRSRQF
;
A
#
# COMPACT_ATOMS: atom_id res chain seq x y z
N MET A 1 -30.39 -14.81 30.89
CA MET A 1 -30.99 -15.31 29.63
C MET A 1 -30.05 -14.96 28.50
N ALA A 2 -29.18 -15.90 28.12
CA ALA A 2 -28.20 -15.70 27.06
C ALA A 2 -28.89 -15.88 25.70
N ALA A 3 -28.98 -14.81 24.92
CA ALA A 3 -29.42 -14.89 23.54
C ALA A 3 -28.27 -15.49 22.72
N VAL A 4 -28.39 -16.77 22.38
CA VAL A 4 -27.53 -17.44 21.40
C VAL A 4 -27.83 -16.79 20.05
N TRP A 5 -26.98 -15.85 19.63
CA TRP A 5 -27.01 -15.31 18.28
C TRP A 5 -26.46 -16.36 17.33
N ASN A 6 -27.36 -17.03 16.63
CA ASN A 6 -27.04 -17.88 15.50
C ASN A 6 -26.58 -16.94 14.36
N SER A 7 -25.27 -16.70 14.27
CA SER A 7 -24.67 -16.08 13.10
C SER A 7 -24.76 -17.06 11.94
N ASN A 8 -25.91 -17.08 11.26
CA ASN A 8 -25.96 -17.46 9.86
C ASN A 8 -25.17 -16.39 9.09
N ILE A 9 -23.85 -16.56 9.10
CA ILE A 9 -23.00 -16.07 8.03
C ILE A 9 -23.56 -16.79 6.80
N VAL A 10 -24.39 -16.05 6.06
CA VAL A 10 -24.56 -16.31 4.64
C VAL A 10 -23.14 -16.29 4.11
N GLU A 11 -22.60 -17.47 3.80
CA GLU A 11 -21.48 -17.61 2.89
C GLU A 11 -21.98 -17.01 1.58
N GLY A 12 -21.87 -15.67 1.51
CA GLY A 12 -22.08 -14.91 0.30
C GLY A 12 -21.27 -15.61 -0.76
N GLY A 13 -21.98 -16.03 -1.80
CA GLY A 13 -21.47 -16.90 -2.84
C GLY A 13 -20.07 -16.50 -3.22
N GLU A 14 -19.25 -17.52 -3.46
CA GLU A 14 -17.94 -17.42 -4.09
C GLU A 14 -18.00 -16.31 -5.15
N ASP A 15 -17.59 -15.10 -4.76
CA ASP A 15 -17.23 -14.07 -5.69
C ASP A 15 -16.22 -14.79 -6.56
N SER A 16 -16.64 -15.03 -7.80
CA SER A 16 -15.79 -15.50 -8.87
C SER A 16 -14.82 -14.35 -9.09
N GLU A 17 -13.85 -14.25 -8.17
CA GLU A 17 -12.88 -13.20 -8.11
C GLU A 17 -12.07 -13.35 -9.37
N GLU A 18 -12.43 -12.49 -10.32
CA GLU A 18 -11.68 -12.14 -11.50
C GLU A 18 -10.21 -12.04 -11.07
N GLU A 19 -9.48 -13.11 -11.35
CA GLU A 19 -8.03 -13.14 -11.20
C GLU A 19 -7.54 -11.92 -11.96
N PRO A 20 -6.83 -10.96 -11.31
CA PRO A 20 -6.22 -9.88 -12.07
C PRO A 20 -5.38 -10.57 -13.14
N PRO A 21 -5.56 -10.24 -14.43
CA PRO A 21 -5.04 -11.05 -15.52
C PRO A 21 -3.57 -11.30 -15.26
N GLU A 22 -3.23 -12.57 -15.02
CA GLU A 22 -1.85 -12.98 -15.05
C GLU A 22 -1.34 -12.57 -16.44
N MET A 23 -0.52 -11.52 -16.49
CA MET A 23 0.33 -11.26 -17.64
C MET A 23 1.38 -12.39 -17.71
N CYS A 24 0.92 -13.57 -18.10
CA CYS A 24 1.74 -14.62 -18.66
C CYS A 24 2.13 -14.13 -20.06
N SER A 25 3.27 -13.44 -20.13
CA SER A 25 3.99 -13.32 -21.39
C SER A 25 4.49 -14.71 -21.76
N ASP A 26 3.75 -15.41 -22.61
CA ASP A 26 4.17 -16.67 -23.22
C ASP A 26 5.47 -16.48 -24.01
N PRO A 27 6.52 -17.27 -23.74
CA PRO A 27 7.62 -17.40 -24.67
C PRO A 27 7.28 -18.45 -25.73
N GLU A 28 6.96 -17.97 -26.93
CA GLU A 28 7.22 -18.62 -28.24
C GLU A 28 6.79 -20.09 -28.40
N HIS A 29 5.60 -20.29 -28.99
CA HIS A 29 5.30 -21.50 -29.77
C HIS A 29 6.18 -21.53 -31.03
N THR A 30 7.16 -22.44 -31.05
CA THR A 30 7.87 -22.84 -32.27
C THR A 30 7.18 -24.07 -32.84
N HIS A 31 6.22 -23.86 -33.74
CA HIS A 31 5.76 -24.92 -34.64
C HIS A 31 6.69 -24.98 -35.86
N SER A 32 7.41 -26.08 -35.95
CA SER A 32 8.18 -26.50 -37.11
C SER A 32 7.27 -27.32 -38.01
N HIS A 33 6.95 -26.82 -39.20
CA HIS A 33 6.59 -27.66 -40.34
C HIS A 33 7.23 -27.13 -41.61
N ALA A 34 7.76 -28.08 -42.36
CA ALA A 34 8.71 -27.95 -43.44
C ALA A 34 8.08 -27.57 -44.78
N SER A 35 8.99 -27.32 -45.73
CA SER A 35 8.86 -27.37 -47.19
C SER A 35 8.20 -26.19 -47.91
N GLY A 36 9.02 -25.45 -48.66
CA GLY A 36 8.57 -24.35 -49.50
C GLY A 36 9.73 -23.65 -50.20
N SER A 37 10.39 -24.37 -51.11
CA SER A 37 11.42 -23.86 -52.01
C SER A 37 10.92 -22.65 -52.83
N ARG A 38 11.57 -21.48 -52.73
CA ARG A 38 11.67 -20.54 -53.85
C ARG A 38 12.86 -19.60 -53.72
N LYS A 39 13.67 -19.64 -54.76
CA LYS A 39 14.86 -18.83 -55.04
C LYS A 39 14.47 -17.37 -55.36
N ASN A 40 15.48 -16.52 -55.16
CA ASN A 40 15.83 -15.31 -55.90
C ASN A 40 15.61 -13.94 -55.25
N ASN A 41 16.74 -13.23 -55.26
CA ASN A 41 16.96 -11.80 -55.44
C ASN A 41 17.49 -11.00 -54.25
N ALA A 42 18.74 -10.59 -54.50
CA ALA A 42 19.62 -9.80 -53.69
C ALA A 42 19.29 -8.30 -53.74
N LYS A 43 19.42 -7.67 -52.57
CA LYS A 43 19.88 -6.28 -52.30
C LYS A 43 19.02 -5.11 -52.86
N PRO A 44 19.11 -3.87 -52.29
CA PRO A 44 20.08 -3.39 -51.31
C PRO A 44 19.51 -2.68 -50.06
N LYS A 45 20.40 -2.61 -49.08
CA LYS A 45 20.49 -1.72 -47.91
C LYS A 45 19.73 -0.39 -48.04
N SER A 46 18.63 -0.25 -47.29
CA SER A 46 18.07 1.04 -46.92
C SER A 46 18.67 1.47 -45.57
N LYS A 47 19.54 2.49 -45.63
CA LYS A 47 20.05 3.23 -44.47
C LYS A 47 18.89 3.97 -43.83
N ARG A 48 18.34 3.43 -42.75
CA ARG A 48 17.36 4.13 -41.92
C ARG A 48 18.07 5.28 -41.19
N LYS A 49 17.86 6.50 -41.69
CA LYS A 49 18.34 7.74 -41.08
C LYS A 49 17.77 7.83 -39.67
N LYS A 50 18.69 7.95 -38.71
CA LYS A 50 18.47 8.25 -37.31
C LYS A 50 17.87 9.66 -37.22
N ALA A 51 16.56 9.75 -37.11
CA ALA A 51 15.87 11.00 -36.75
C ALA A 51 16.13 11.25 -35.26
N THR A 52 17.05 12.15 -34.98
CA THR A 52 17.20 12.83 -33.69
C THR A 52 15.96 13.67 -33.44
N THR A 53 14.95 13.09 -32.78
CA THR A 53 13.95 13.87 -32.07
C THR A 53 14.64 14.52 -30.87
N LYS A 54 14.88 15.82 -31.02
CA LYS A 54 15.27 16.76 -29.98
C LYS A 54 14.09 16.86 -29.01
N SER A 55 13.99 15.90 -28.08
CA SER A 55 13.08 16.01 -26.94
C SER A 55 13.58 17.16 -26.07
N ALA A 56 12.76 18.21 -26.01
CA ALA A 56 12.93 19.35 -25.13
C ALA A 56 13.21 18.86 -23.70
N GLY A 57 14.20 19.50 -23.09
CA GLY A 57 14.70 19.19 -21.76
C GLY A 57 13.56 19.16 -20.75
N ARG A 58 13.38 17.99 -20.16
CA ARG A 58 12.72 17.79 -18.89
C ARG A 58 13.57 18.53 -17.86
N GLU A 59 13.06 19.63 -17.35
CA GLU A 59 13.67 20.40 -16.27
C GLU A 59 14.02 19.46 -15.12
N LYS A 60 15.33 19.37 -14.85
CA LYS A 60 15.83 18.86 -13.58
C LYS A 60 15.43 19.91 -12.54
N SER A 61 14.42 19.59 -11.75
CA SER A 61 14.22 20.24 -10.47
C SER A 61 15.41 19.86 -9.60
N ASP A 62 16.44 20.70 -9.61
CA ASP A 62 17.51 20.65 -8.64
C ASP A 62 16.87 20.83 -7.26
N VAL A 63 16.86 19.74 -6.51
CA VAL A 63 16.53 19.69 -5.09
C VAL A 63 17.69 20.39 -4.37
N ALA A 64 17.70 21.72 -4.50
CA ALA A 64 18.39 22.59 -3.58
C ALA A 64 17.77 22.34 -2.20
N SER A 65 18.63 22.20 -1.20
CA SER A 65 18.30 22.10 0.22
C SER A 65 17.05 22.91 0.57
N ASN A 66 15.92 22.21 0.65
CA ASN A 66 14.60 22.74 0.91
C ASN A 66 14.55 23.24 2.36
N GLY A 67 15.14 24.41 2.63
CA GLY A 67 14.59 25.31 3.62
C GLY A 67 13.23 25.69 3.10
N ARG A 68 12.23 24.84 3.33
CA ARG A 68 10.84 25.11 2.96
C ARG A 68 10.45 26.36 3.71
N THR A 69 10.55 27.50 3.05
CA THR A 69 9.95 28.74 3.52
C THR A 69 8.49 28.41 3.75
N LEU A 70 8.06 28.52 5.00
CA LEU A 70 6.67 28.30 5.36
C LEU A 70 5.80 29.14 4.43
N ASP A 71 4.68 28.57 3.97
CA ASP A 71 3.71 29.32 3.16
C ASP A 71 3.35 30.64 3.86
N GLY A 72 3.33 31.74 3.11
CA GLY A 72 3.14 33.08 3.69
C GLY A 72 1.81 33.21 4.44
N ASN A 73 0.76 32.53 3.98
CA ASN A 73 -0.54 32.54 4.64
C ASN A 73 -0.53 31.69 5.91
N LEU A 74 0.15 30.55 5.89
CA LEU A 74 0.37 29.75 7.09
C LEU A 74 1.14 30.54 8.16
N LEU A 75 2.19 31.25 7.78
CA LEU A 75 2.96 32.11 8.69
C LEU A 75 2.09 33.22 9.28
N ARG A 76 1.19 33.79 8.46
CA ARG A 76 0.23 34.82 8.90
C ARG A 76 -0.79 34.28 9.90
N LEU A 77 -1.33 33.09 9.67
CA LEU A 77 -2.23 32.41 10.61
C LEU A 77 -1.52 32.05 11.93
N LEU A 78 -0.28 31.58 11.88
CA LEU A 78 0.51 31.28 13.08
C LEU A 78 0.76 32.54 13.93
N ARG A 79 1.12 33.67 13.30
CA ARG A 79 1.25 34.94 14.02
C ARG A 79 -0.09 35.42 14.60
N ALA A 80 -1.19 35.23 13.88
CA ALA A 80 -2.50 35.56 14.41
C ALA A 80 -2.84 34.70 15.63
N HIS A 81 -2.49 33.41 15.63
CA HIS A 81 -2.64 32.53 16.78
C HIS A 81 -1.82 33.00 17.98
N GLU A 82 -0.52 33.24 17.78
CA GLU A 82 0.41 33.73 18.83
C GLU A 82 -0.06 35.07 19.43
N GLN A 83 -0.65 35.94 18.61
CA GLN A 83 -1.18 37.24 19.04
C GLN A 83 -2.60 37.18 19.61
N GLY A 84 -3.21 35.98 19.72
CA GLY A 84 -4.59 35.82 20.20
C GLY A 84 -5.65 36.44 19.28
N ARG A 85 -5.33 36.66 18.00
CA ARG A 85 -6.29 37.14 16.99
C ARG A 85 -7.18 35.98 16.52
N CYS A 86 -8.43 36.30 16.17
CA CYS A 86 -9.39 35.33 15.65
C CYS A 86 -8.89 34.67 14.36
N LEU A 87 -8.64 33.35 14.41
CA LEU A 87 -8.11 32.59 13.28
C LEU A 87 -9.10 32.55 12.11
N GLU A 88 -10.39 32.45 12.40
CA GLU A 88 -11.43 32.48 11.36
C GLU A 88 -11.50 33.82 10.64
N ALA A 89 -11.34 34.93 11.36
CA ALA A 89 -11.32 36.26 10.77
C ALA A 89 -10.06 36.45 9.90
N GLU A 90 -8.88 36.05 10.40
CA GLU A 90 -7.64 36.14 9.64
C GLU A 90 -7.67 35.24 8.38
N LYS A 91 -8.21 34.02 8.51
CA LYS A 91 -8.43 33.11 7.39
C LYS A 91 -9.34 33.74 6.33
N ASN A 92 -10.45 34.32 6.75
CA ASN A 92 -11.38 34.99 5.84
C ASN A 92 -10.73 36.21 5.16
N ASP A 93 -9.89 36.95 5.86
CA ASP A 93 -9.13 38.07 5.27
C ASP A 93 -8.10 37.58 4.25
N ILE A 94 -7.35 36.51 4.56
CA ILE A 94 -6.37 35.88 3.64
C ILE A 94 -7.03 35.44 2.33
N TYR A 95 -8.21 34.81 2.42
CA TYR A 95 -8.93 34.31 1.24
C TYR A 95 -9.89 35.34 0.61
N GLY A 96 -9.96 36.56 1.15
CA GLY A 96 -10.81 37.63 0.61
C GLY A 96 -12.31 37.36 0.73
N ASN A 97 -12.73 36.61 1.75
CA ASN A 97 -14.15 36.29 1.96
C ASN A 97 -14.93 37.58 2.33
N PRO A 98 -15.97 37.96 1.56
CA PRO A 98 -16.69 39.20 1.78
C PRO A 98 -17.65 39.13 2.98
N GLY A 99 -18.03 40.31 3.50
CA GLY A 99 -19.03 40.47 4.56
C GLY A 99 -18.44 40.87 5.92
N GLU A 100 -19.17 41.70 6.66
CA GLU A 100 -18.73 42.19 7.98
C GLU A 100 -18.54 41.04 8.98
N GLN A 101 -19.42 40.03 8.94
CA GLN A 101 -19.35 38.84 9.78
C GLN A 101 -18.16 37.92 9.45
N ALA A 102 -17.62 38.02 8.23
CA ALA A 102 -16.43 37.27 7.83
C ALA A 102 -15.17 37.83 8.51
N LYS A 103 -15.13 39.15 8.72
CA LYS A 103 -14.03 39.89 9.34
C LYS A 103 -14.15 40.03 10.86
N ALA A 104 -15.36 39.86 11.40
CA ALA A 104 -15.60 39.86 12.84
C ALA A 104 -14.98 38.64 13.54
N ASN A 105 -14.62 38.79 14.81
CA ASN A 105 -14.12 37.67 15.60
C ASN A 105 -15.23 36.63 15.85
N CYS A 106 -14.90 35.41 16.30
CA CYS A 106 -15.88 34.33 16.43
C CYS A 106 -17.07 34.67 17.34
N GLN A 107 -16.82 35.41 18.42
CA GLN A 107 -17.86 35.82 19.39
C GLN A 107 -18.81 36.86 18.78
N GLN A 108 -18.26 37.91 18.15
CA GLN A 108 -19.04 38.93 17.46
C GLN A 108 -19.86 38.35 16.29
N ALA A 109 -19.25 37.43 15.55
CA ALA A 109 -19.90 36.72 14.45
C ALA A 109 -20.87 35.63 14.92
N ARG A 110 -21.03 35.42 16.23
CA ARG A 110 -21.88 34.39 16.83
C ARG A 110 -21.66 33.01 16.20
N ARG A 111 -20.40 32.66 15.92
CA ARG A 111 -20.06 31.37 15.33
C ARG A 111 -20.31 30.27 16.36
N PRO A 112 -20.90 29.12 15.95
CA PRO A 112 -21.24 28.04 16.87
C PRO A 112 -19.99 27.39 17.49
N LEU A 113 -18.86 27.43 16.78
CA LEU A 113 -17.58 26.89 17.23
C LEU A 113 -16.52 28.01 17.16
N PRO A 114 -16.12 28.60 18.30
CA PRO A 114 -15.04 29.58 18.32
C PRO A 114 -13.70 28.90 18.01
N CYS A 115 -12.80 29.59 17.32
CA CYS A 115 -11.43 29.12 17.15
C CYS A 115 -10.66 29.19 18.48
N SER A 116 -9.55 28.44 18.60
CA SER A 116 -8.70 28.40 19.80
C SER A 116 -8.29 29.78 20.33
N SER A 117 -8.03 30.76 19.45
CA SER A 117 -7.71 32.12 19.89
C SER A 117 -8.88 32.90 20.49
N CYS A 118 -10.14 32.56 20.16
CA CYS A 118 -11.35 33.24 20.67
C CYS A 118 -11.97 32.52 21.88
N ASP A 119 -11.59 31.27 22.10
CA ASP A 119 -11.99 30.48 23.25
C ASP A 119 -10.82 29.61 23.71
N PRO A 120 -9.99 30.14 24.63
CA PRO A 120 -8.83 29.41 25.16
C PRO A 120 -9.21 28.17 25.97
N SER A 121 -10.49 27.99 26.32
CA SER A 121 -10.93 26.85 27.13
C SER A 121 -10.77 25.50 26.42
N TRP A 122 -10.58 25.51 25.10
CA TRP A 122 -10.21 24.33 24.31
C TRP A 122 -8.85 23.76 24.72
N ASP A 123 -7.91 24.62 25.14
CA ASP A 123 -6.61 24.19 25.65
C ASP A 123 -6.68 23.64 27.09
N HIS A 124 -7.80 23.86 27.79
CA HIS A 124 -7.98 23.48 29.19
C HIS A 124 -8.96 22.31 29.42
N SER A 125 -9.58 21.79 28.36
CA SER A 125 -10.45 20.60 28.48
C SER A 125 -9.68 19.28 28.60
N SER A 126 -8.36 19.34 28.72
CA SER A 126 -7.50 18.20 29.04
C SER A 126 -6.96 18.26 30.48
N ASN A 127 -7.88 18.24 31.45
CA ASN A 127 -7.64 17.51 32.71
C ASN A 127 -7.59 15.97 32.50
N THR A 128 -7.28 15.52 31.28
CA THR A 128 -6.75 14.18 30.95
C THR A 128 -5.21 14.17 30.94
N SER A 129 -4.55 15.23 31.41
CA SER A 129 -3.08 15.33 31.53
C SER A 129 -2.48 14.56 32.72
N THR A 130 -2.99 13.35 33.02
CA THR A 130 -2.38 12.48 34.05
C THR A 130 -2.20 11.03 33.59
N ILE A 131 -2.68 10.61 32.41
CA ILE A 131 -2.54 9.20 31.99
C ILE A 131 -1.64 8.99 30.76
N MET A 132 -1.34 10.02 29.97
CA MET A 132 -0.55 9.82 28.73
C MET A 132 0.95 10.17 28.83
N SER A 133 1.47 10.55 30.00
CA SER A 133 2.89 10.95 30.14
C SER A 133 3.79 9.89 30.78
N GLU A 134 3.28 8.66 30.99
CA GLU A 134 4.08 7.51 31.45
C GLU A 134 4.00 6.37 30.44
N VAL A 135 4.19 6.69 29.15
CA VAL A 135 4.73 5.70 28.21
C VAL A 135 6.21 5.56 28.55
N LEU A 136 6.48 4.79 29.60
CA LEU A 136 7.72 4.09 29.81
C LEU A 136 7.97 3.30 28.51
N PHE A 137 8.76 3.86 27.61
CA PHE A 137 9.46 3.06 26.61
C PHE A 137 10.10 1.92 27.39
N PRO A 138 9.79 0.64 27.10
CA PRO A 138 10.41 -0.45 27.79
C PRO A 138 11.91 -0.26 27.64
N ALA A 139 12.58 -0.02 28.77
CA ALA A 139 14.02 0.02 28.85
C ALA A 139 14.51 -1.22 28.10
N LYS A 140 15.44 -1.01 27.15
CA LYS A 140 16.16 -2.09 26.48
C LYS A 140 16.48 -3.14 27.52
N LEU A 141 15.78 -4.27 27.44
CA LEU A 141 16.05 -5.44 28.26
C LEU A 141 17.50 -5.80 27.97
N GLU A 142 18.38 -5.47 28.90
CA GLU A 142 19.78 -5.84 28.82
C GLU A 142 19.81 -7.37 28.76
N ASP A 143 20.32 -7.88 27.64
CA ASP A 143 20.63 -9.28 27.42
C ASP A 143 21.67 -9.72 28.45
N ASN A 144 21.21 -10.05 29.67
CA ASN A 144 21.99 -10.75 30.66
C ASN A 144 22.15 -12.20 30.19
N ASN A 145 23.18 -12.33 29.36
CA ASN A 145 23.70 -13.50 28.69
C ASN A 145 24.15 -14.55 29.71
N THR A 146 23.18 -15.18 30.37
CA THR A 146 23.40 -16.38 31.17
C THR A 146 23.41 -17.53 30.17
N HIS A 147 24.61 -17.89 29.72
CA HIS A 147 24.89 -19.01 28.83
C HIS A 147 24.46 -20.35 29.46
N SER A 148 23.15 -20.61 29.49
CA SER A 148 22.63 -21.96 29.61
C SER A 148 22.86 -22.66 28.27
N PRO A 149 23.39 -23.90 28.23
CA PRO A 149 23.56 -24.67 27.00
C PRO A 149 22.19 -24.99 26.41
N GLY A 150 21.70 -24.05 25.60
CA GLY A 150 20.32 -23.92 25.18
C GLY A 150 19.95 -24.95 24.13
N ILE A 151 18.86 -25.68 24.43
CA ILE A 151 18.04 -26.38 23.46
C ILE A 151 17.68 -25.36 22.36
N ARG A 152 18.26 -25.53 21.16
CA ARG A 152 17.94 -24.70 20.00
C ARG A 152 16.54 -25.05 19.53
N ILE A 153 15.53 -24.42 20.11
CA ILE A 153 14.16 -24.49 19.61
C ILE A 153 14.21 -23.91 18.19
N PRO A 154 13.85 -24.67 17.15
CA PRO A 154 13.81 -24.16 15.79
C PRO A 154 12.84 -22.98 15.72
N THR A 155 13.36 -21.76 15.63
CA THR A 155 12.54 -20.57 15.51
C THR A 155 11.92 -20.58 14.12
N VAL A 156 10.60 -20.77 14.05
CA VAL A 156 9.87 -20.64 12.79
C VAL A 156 10.06 -19.20 12.29
N PRO A 157 10.54 -18.99 11.05
CA PRO A 157 10.76 -17.65 10.53
C PRO A 157 9.43 -16.89 10.51
N LEU A 158 9.43 -15.68 11.10
CA LEU A 158 8.23 -14.85 11.14
C LEU A 158 7.76 -14.49 9.72
N PRO A 159 6.43 -14.37 9.51
CA PRO A 159 5.90 -13.91 8.23
C PRO A 159 6.43 -12.50 7.93
N PRO A 160 6.72 -12.19 6.65
CA PRO A 160 7.17 -10.86 6.27
C PRO A 160 6.06 -9.81 6.50
N PRO A 161 6.43 -8.53 6.71
CA PRO A 161 5.48 -7.43 6.73
C PRO A 161 4.64 -7.36 5.44
N LEU A 162 3.47 -6.71 5.53
CA LEU A 162 2.58 -6.54 4.39
C LEU A 162 3.26 -5.80 3.24
N THR A 163 3.07 -6.32 2.02
CA THR A 163 3.41 -5.56 0.81
C THR A 163 2.49 -4.36 0.66
N LYS A 164 2.90 -3.32 -0.08
CA LYS A 164 2.08 -2.11 -0.31
C LYS A 164 0.67 -2.44 -0.83
N ALA A 165 0.56 -3.35 -1.81
CA ALA A 165 -0.72 -3.76 -2.38
C ALA A 165 -1.62 -4.48 -1.35
N PHE A 166 -1.04 -5.33 -0.50
CA PHE A 166 -1.80 -5.99 0.57
C PHE A 166 -2.19 -5.02 1.68
N ARG A 167 -1.34 -4.02 1.96
CA ARG A 167 -1.65 -2.95 2.91
C ARG A 167 -2.85 -2.14 2.44
N GLU A 168 -2.86 -1.66 1.20
CA GLU A 168 -3.99 -0.90 0.63
C GLU A 168 -5.30 -1.69 0.68
N HIS A 169 -5.28 -2.96 0.30
CA HIS A 169 -6.46 -3.83 0.38
C HIS A 169 -6.89 -4.10 1.84
N ALA A 170 -5.95 -4.33 2.76
CA ALA A 170 -6.26 -4.48 4.18
C ALA A 170 -6.85 -3.21 4.77
N THR A 171 -6.32 -2.03 4.42
CA THR A 171 -6.88 -0.73 4.82
C THR A 171 -8.34 -0.62 4.38
N GLN A 172 -8.66 -0.90 3.12
CA GLN A 172 -10.03 -0.85 2.62
C GLN A 172 -10.97 -1.78 3.40
N LYS A 173 -10.53 -3.02 3.68
CA LYS A 173 -11.33 -3.99 4.44
C LYS A 173 -11.53 -3.61 5.90
N LEU A 174 -10.53 -3.00 6.54
CA LEU A 174 -10.63 -2.51 7.90
C LEU A 174 -11.53 -1.26 8.02
N LEU A 175 -11.52 -0.38 7.02
CA LEU A 175 -12.45 0.75 6.95
C LEU A 175 -13.89 0.27 6.72
N GLN A 176 -14.10 -0.65 5.78
CA GLN A 176 -15.42 -1.27 5.58
C GLN A 176 -15.94 -1.91 6.88
N PHE A 177 -15.08 -2.65 7.58
CA PHE A 177 -15.42 -3.22 8.88
C PHE A 177 -15.81 -2.16 9.91
N ALA A 178 -15.12 -1.01 9.93
CA ALA A 178 -15.46 0.10 10.82
C ALA A 178 -16.86 0.62 10.55
N ASP A 179 -17.18 0.89 9.29
CA ASP A 179 -18.48 1.42 8.89
C ASP A 179 -19.60 0.45 9.30
N GLU A 180 -19.41 -0.85 9.03
CA GLU A 180 -20.35 -1.91 9.39
C GLU A 180 -20.54 -2.02 10.91
N ARG A 181 -19.47 -1.96 11.70
CA ARG A 181 -19.56 -2.04 13.17
C ARG A 181 -20.07 -0.75 13.80
N TRP A 182 -19.75 0.41 13.23
CA TRP A 182 -20.22 1.71 13.70
C TRP A 182 -21.73 1.84 13.56
N ALA A 183 -22.29 1.37 12.43
CA ALA A 183 -23.73 1.35 12.19
C ALA A 183 -24.51 0.52 13.22
N LEU A 184 -23.85 -0.43 13.90
CA LEU A 184 -24.43 -1.26 14.96
C LEU A 184 -24.29 -0.63 16.35
N LYS A 185 -23.56 0.48 16.51
CA LYS A 185 -23.37 1.12 17.81
C LYS A 185 -24.61 1.93 18.19
N GLU A 186 -25.12 1.63 19.37
CA GLU A 186 -26.24 2.34 19.96
C GLU A 186 -25.77 3.29 21.06
N GLY A 187 -26.34 4.49 21.10
CA GLY A 187 -26.12 5.46 22.17
C GLY A 187 -26.00 6.90 21.68
N PRO A 188 -26.21 7.89 22.55
CA PRO A 188 -26.17 9.30 22.16
C PRO A 188 -24.83 9.72 21.55
N ARG A 189 -23.72 9.20 22.09
CA ARG A 189 -22.35 9.53 21.63
C ARG A 189 -22.10 9.14 20.17
N PHE A 190 -22.58 7.97 19.75
CA PHE A 190 -22.35 7.42 18.41
C PHE A 190 -23.17 8.13 17.33
N ARG A 191 -24.21 8.87 17.71
CA ARG A 191 -25.01 9.68 16.79
C ARG A 191 -24.33 11.00 16.40
N ILE A 192 -23.41 11.47 17.23
CA ILE A 192 -22.75 12.78 17.07
C ILE A 192 -21.36 12.60 16.47
N ILE A 193 -20.67 11.52 16.85
CA ILE A 193 -19.31 11.24 16.44
C ILE A 193 -19.33 10.52 15.06
N PRO A 194 -18.48 10.92 14.11
CA PRO A 194 -18.37 10.23 12.83
C PRO A 194 -17.79 8.82 12.97
N ASP A 195 -18.12 7.94 12.03
CA ASP A 195 -17.56 6.59 11.85
C ASP A 195 -16.03 6.54 11.85
N ALA A 196 -15.39 7.59 11.32
CA ALA A 196 -13.93 7.75 11.35
C ALA A 196 -13.32 7.71 12.77
N ALA A 197 -14.11 7.94 13.82
CA ALA A 197 -13.65 7.81 15.20
C ALA A 197 -13.50 6.35 15.67
N PHE A 198 -14.10 5.39 14.96
CA PHE A 198 -13.96 3.96 15.27
C PHE A 198 -12.49 3.51 15.19
N TRP A 199 -11.78 4.04 14.20
CA TRP A 199 -10.34 3.87 14.04
C TRP A 199 -9.62 5.20 14.21
N PRO A 200 -9.06 5.48 15.40
CA PRO A 200 -8.01 6.48 15.48
C PRO A 200 -6.92 6.13 14.45
N VAL A 201 -6.47 7.11 13.67
CA VAL A 201 -5.50 6.90 12.56
C VAL A 201 -4.26 6.12 13.05
N LEU A 202 -3.83 6.38 14.29
CA LEU A 202 -2.72 5.67 14.92
C LEU A 202 -3.01 4.17 15.14
N VAL A 203 -4.21 3.83 15.58
CA VAL A 203 -4.61 2.43 15.82
C VAL A 203 -4.69 1.66 14.51
N LEU A 204 -5.32 2.24 13.47
CA LEU A 204 -5.38 1.59 12.16
C LEU A 204 -3.98 1.34 11.58
N ASN A 205 -3.09 2.34 11.66
CA ASN A 205 -1.70 2.17 11.22
C ASN A 205 -0.97 1.10 12.04
N HIS A 206 -1.18 1.06 13.35
CA HIS A 206 -0.61 0.03 14.22
C HIS A 206 -1.06 -1.38 13.82
N VAL A 207 -2.37 -1.57 13.58
CA VAL A 207 -2.92 -2.85 13.09
C VAL A 207 -2.26 -3.26 11.76
N LEU A 208 -2.10 -2.31 10.84
CA LEU A 208 -1.49 -2.58 9.54
C LEU A 208 0.01 -2.89 9.62
N ASP A 209 0.74 -2.21 10.51
CA ASP A 209 2.18 -2.42 10.69
C ASP A 209 2.46 -3.75 11.41
N GLN A 210 1.66 -4.09 12.42
CA GLN A 210 1.75 -5.33 13.19
C GLN A 210 0.92 -6.48 12.59
N PHE A 211 0.33 -6.30 11.41
CA PHE A 211 -0.63 -7.24 10.83
C PHE A 211 -0.14 -8.70 10.78
N HIS A 212 1.14 -8.89 10.49
CA HIS A 212 1.80 -10.19 10.41
C HIS A 212 1.93 -10.90 11.77
N LEU A 213 1.91 -10.16 12.88
CA LEU A 213 1.95 -10.66 14.25
C LEU A 213 0.55 -10.97 14.81
N LEU A 214 -0.50 -10.34 14.27
CA LEU A 214 -1.89 -10.51 14.69
C LEU A 214 -2.48 -11.85 14.18
N ARG A 215 -1.93 -12.96 14.69
CA ARG A 215 -2.24 -14.34 14.27
C ARG A 215 -3.08 -15.11 15.28
N SER A 216 -3.20 -14.61 16.50
CA SER A 216 -4.03 -15.19 17.56
C SER A 216 -4.89 -14.12 18.23
N ARG A 217 -5.97 -14.54 18.88
CA ARG A 217 -6.84 -13.63 19.64
C ARG A 217 -6.06 -12.91 20.74
N GLU A 218 -5.17 -13.62 21.42
CA GLU A 218 -4.29 -13.10 22.47
C GLU A 218 -3.32 -12.03 21.96
N SER A 219 -2.73 -12.24 20.76
CA SER A 219 -1.87 -11.22 20.14
C SER A 219 -2.66 -9.96 19.80
N LEU A 220 -3.92 -10.11 19.36
CA LEU A 220 -4.80 -8.98 19.09
C LEU A 220 -5.13 -8.21 20.36
N ASP A 221 -5.45 -8.90 21.45
CA ASP A 221 -5.73 -8.27 22.76
C ASP A 221 -4.50 -7.53 23.31
N THR A 222 -3.31 -8.11 23.13
CA THR A 222 -2.05 -7.48 23.57
C THR A 222 -1.75 -6.22 22.77
N HIS A 223 -1.92 -6.25 21.45
CA HIS A 223 -1.60 -5.12 20.58
C HIS A 223 -2.67 -4.02 20.55
N LEU A 224 -3.91 -4.34 20.91
CA LEU A 224 -5.04 -3.41 20.89
C LEU A 224 -5.68 -3.22 22.27
N SER A 225 -4.92 -3.41 23.35
CA SER A 225 -5.41 -3.29 24.73
C SER A 225 -6.12 -1.96 25.01
N ASP A 226 -5.64 -0.89 24.37
CA ASP A 226 -6.12 0.48 24.60
C ASP A 226 -7.29 0.85 23.68
N TRP A 227 -7.69 -0.03 22.77
CA TRP A 227 -8.77 0.22 21.84
C TRP A 227 -10.13 -0.04 22.50
N GLU A 228 -10.92 1.03 22.67
CA GLU A 228 -12.17 0.99 23.46
C GLU A 228 -13.20 -0.05 22.99
N PHE A 229 -13.14 -0.46 21.73
CA PHE A 229 -14.08 -1.39 21.11
C PHE A 229 -13.64 -2.85 21.19
N LEU A 230 -12.43 -3.13 21.70
CA LEU A 230 -11.84 -4.47 21.72
C LEU A 230 -12.76 -5.50 22.39
N SER A 231 -13.41 -5.13 23.51
CA SER A 231 -14.31 -6.02 24.24
C SER A 231 -15.58 -6.39 23.45
N SER A 232 -16.07 -5.49 22.60
CA SER A 232 -17.33 -5.66 21.86
C SER A 232 -17.15 -6.18 20.43
N ASP A 233 -16.04 -5.83 19.79
CA ASP A 233 -15.80 -6.08 18.36
C ASP A 233 -14.55 -6.92 18.11
N GLY A 234 -13.75 -7.22 19.13
CA GLY A 234 -12.44 -7.88 19.00
C GLY A 234 -12.51 -9.24 18.33
N ASP A 235 -13.53 -10.04 18.62
CA ASP A 235 -13.71 -11.36 17.98
C ASP A 235 -14.04 -11.24 16.49
N SER A 236 -14.91 -10.28 16.14
CA SER A 236 -15.28 -10.02 14.74
C SER A 236 -14.09 -9.48 13.95
N LEU A 237 -13.30 -8.60 14.57
CA LEU A 237 -12.06 -8.10 14.01
C LEU A 237 -11.05 -9.22 13.80
N PHE A 238 -10.87 -10.11 14.79
CA PHE A 238 -9.96 -11.24 14.69
C PHE A 238 -10.32 -12.16 13.52
N LEU A 239 -11.60 -12.49 13.34
CA LEU A 239 -12.06 -13.31 12.22
C LEU A 239 -11.76 -12.67 10.85
N LEU A 240 -11.91 -11.34 10.73
CA LEU A 240 -11.53 -10.60 9.52
C LEU A 240 -10.02 -10.68 9.29
N LEU A 241 -9.22 -10.39 10.32
CA LEU A 241 -7.76 -10.41 10.24
C LEU A 241 -7.23 -11.81 9.89
N ASP A 242 -7.75 -12.87 10.51
CA ASP A 242 -7.39 -14.26 10.23
C ASP A 242 -7.71 -14.64 8.77
N ARG A 243 -8.90 -14.27 8.27
CA ARG A 243 -9.28 -14.50 6.87
C ARG A 243 -8.32 -13.81 5.90
N LEU A 244 -7.99 -12.55 6.16
CA LEU A 244 -7.04 -11.79 5.33
C LEU A 244 -5.63 -12.38 5.40
N ASN A 245 -5.16 -12.74 6.59
CA ASN A 245 -3.87 -13.39 6.81
C ASN A 245 -3.75 -14.70 6.03
N LYS A 246 -4.74 -15.59 6.12
CA LYS A 246 -4.79 -16.85 5.35
C LYS A 246 -4.74 -16.59 3.85
N ARG A 247 -5.51 -15.60 3.36
CA ARG A 247 -5.53 -15.23 1.94
C ARG A 247 -4.17 -14.72 1.46
N TYR A 248 -3.51 -13.87 2.24
CA TYR A 248 -2.21 -13.31 1.87
C TYR A 248 -1.10 -14.35 1.93
N ASP A 249 -1.09 -15.20 2.95
CA ASP A 249 -0.15 -16.32 3.05
C ASP A 249 -0.28 -17.26 1.85
N GLY A 250 -1.51 -17.59 1.46
CA GLY A 250 -1.80 -18.39 0.27
C GLY A 250 -1.20 -17.77 -1.01
N ARG A 251 -1.35 -16.46 -1.20
CA ARG A 251 -0.75 -15.75 -2.34
C ARG A 251 0.78 -15.75 -2.30
N VAL A 252 1.38 -15.58 -1.12
CA VAL A 252 2.84 -15.61 -0.95
C VAL A 252 3.39 -17.01 -1.23
N LEU A 253 2.73 -18.07 -0.75
CA LEU A 253 3.11 -19.46 -1.00
C LEU A 253 3.04 -19.78 -2.51
N LYS A 254 1.93 -19.46 -3.18
CA LYS A 254 1.79 -19.63 -4.64
C LYS A 254 2.88 -18.88 -5.41
N SER A 255 3.17 -17.63 -5.03
CA SER A 255 4.23 -16.84 -5.66
C SER A 255 5.62 -17.46 -5.48
N LYS A 256 5.92 -17.99 -4.29
CA LYS A 256 7.18 -18.70 -4.00
C LYS A 256 7.30 -19.97 -4.83
N GLU A 257 6.23 -20.76 -4.92
CA GLU A 257 6.19 -21.99 -5.74
C GLU A 257 6.43 -21.68 -7.22
N LEU A 258 5.74 -20.67 -7.77
CA LEU A 258 5.92 -20.26 -9.16
C LEU A 258 7.36 -19.79 -9.43
N LYS A 259 7.95 -19.02 -8.52
CA LYS A 259 9.37 -18.59 -8.62
C LYS A 259 10.32 -19.78 -8.57
N ALA A 260 10.09 -20.74 -7.68
CA ALA A 260 10.90 -21.95 -7.58
C ALA A 260 10.81 -22.79 -8.86
N ARG A 261 9.59 -22.97 -9.41
CA ARG A 261 9.36 -23.68 -10.68
C ARG A 261 10.06 -23.00 -11.85
N LYS A 262 9.94 -21.67 -11.98
CA LYS A 262 10.62 -20.88 -13.02
C LYS A 262 12.14 -21.01 -12.90
N ALA A 263 12.69 -20.88 -11.68
CA ALA A 263 14.12 -21.04 -11.45
C ALA A 263 14.62 -22.46 -11.80
N ALA A 264 13.87 -23.50 -11.44
CA ALA A 264 14.19 -24.89 -11.80
C ALA A 264 14.19 -25.10 -13.32
N ALA A 265 13.19 -24.58 -14.03
CA ALA A 265 13.11 -24.64 -15.48
C ALA A 265 14.29 -23.92 -16.17
N THR A 266 14.67 -22.73 -15.70
CA THR A 266 15.84 -22.01 -16.21
C THR A 266 17.14 -22.80 -15.98
N ARG A 267 17.31 -23.40 -14.81
CA ARG A 267 18.48 -24.25 -14.50
C ARG A 267 18.54 -25.47 -15.41
N ALA A 268 17.40 -26.13 -15.66
CA ALA A 268 17.31 -27.26 -16.58
C ALA A 268 17.71 -26.87 -18.02
N ARG A 269 17.19 -25.74 -18.54
CA ARG A 269 17.54 -25.24 -19.88
C ARG A 269 19.02 -24.89 -20.00
N ASN A 270 19.58 -24.24 -18.99
CA ASN A 270 21.01 -23.88 -18.98
C ASN A 270 21.91 -25.12 -18.93
N LYS A 271 21.52 -26.15 -18.16
CA LYS A 271 22.22 -27.44 -18.12
C LYS A 271 22.20 -28.13 -19.50
N ALA A 272 21.04 -28.19 -20.16
CA ALA A 272 20.91 -28.77 -21.50
C ALA A 272 21.75 -28.00 -22.53
N ARG A 273 21.74 -26.66 -22.48
CA ARG A 273 22.57 -25.83 -23.38
C ARG A 273 24.06 -26.08 -23.16
N LYS A 274 24.51 -26.20 -21.91
CA LYS A 274 25.91 -26.51 -21.60
C LYS A 274 26.31 -27.89 -22.16
N GLN A 275 25.48 -28.91 -21.96
CA GLN A 275 25.71 -30.25 -22.52
C GLN A 275 25.81 -30.25 -24.05
N HIS A 276 25.00 -29.44 -24.74
CA HIS A 276 25.08 -29.30 -26.20
C HIS A 276 26.39 -28.66 -26.65
N VAL A 277 26.87 -27.63 -25.94
CA VAL A 277 28.16 -26.98 -26.22
C VAL A 277 29.32 -27.93 -25.97
N ASP A 278 29.30 -28.65 -24.84
CA ASP A 278 30.35 -29.62 -24.49
C ASP A 278 30.39 -30.78 -25.51
N SER A 279 29.22 -31.25 -25.98
CA SER A 279 29.12 -32.29 -27.01
C SER A 279 29.58 -31.81 -28.39
N ALA A 280 29.33 -30.54 -28.74
CA ALA A 280 29.82 -29.95 -29.98
C ALA A 280 31.34 -29.78 -29.96
N ALA A 281 31.91 -29.32 -28.84
CA ALA A 281 33.36 -29.19 -28.66
C ALA A 281 34.09 -30.53 -28.75
N MET A 282 33.49 -31.63 -28.26
CA MET A 282 34.06 -32.96 -28.40
C MET A 282 34.13 -33.46 -29.86
N LYS A 283 33.20 -33.05 -30.74
CA LYS A 283 33.20 -33.49 -32.15
C LYS A 283 34.23 -32.74 -33.02
N GLU A 284 34.68 -31.57 -32.60
CA GLU A 284 35.62 -30.74 -33.38
C GLU A 284 37.09 -31.11 -33.13
N ASN A 285 37.38 -31.98 -32.15
CA ASN A 285 38.73 -32.44 -31.81
C ASN A 285 39.13 -33.75 -32.51
N VAL A 286 38.63 -33.98 -33.73
CA VAL A 286 39.24 -35.00 -34.60
C VAL A 286 40.60 -34.44 -35.03
N PRO A 287 41.74 -35.06 -34.63
CA PRO A 287 43.04 -34.54 -35.00
C PRO A 287 43.12 -34.45 -36.52
N PRO A 288 43.43 -33.28 -37.09
CA PRO A 288 43.65 -33.17 -38.53
C PRO A 288 44.76 -34.16 -38.88
N ALA A 289 44.42 -35.11 -39.76
CA ALA A 289 45.38 -36.05 -40.30
C ALA A 289 46.60 -35.28 -40.80
N LEU A 290 47.77 -35.74 -40.35
CA LEU A 290 49.10 -35.25 -40.71
C LEU A 290 49.17 -34.81 -42.18
N ILE A 291 49.09 -33.50 -42.43
CA ILE A 291 49.60 -32.90 -43.66
C ILE A 291 50.89 -32.20 -43.29
N SER A 292 51.96 -32.77 -43.85
CA SER A 292 53.35 -32.41 -43.71
C SER A 292 53.65 -30.98 -44.18
N ALA A 293 54.55 -30.36 -43.40
CA ALA A 293 55.51 -29.31 -43.75
C ALA A 293 55.00 -27.89 -44.04
N GLY A 294 55.57 -26.92 -43.30
CA GLY A 294 55.54 -25.51 -43.67
C GLY A 294 55.51 -24.53 -42.51
N THR A 295 56.61 -24.48 -41.77
CA THR A 295 57.11 -23.38 -40.92
C THR A 295 56.36 -22.04 -41.01
N SER A 296 55.79 -21.57 -39.89
CA SER A 296 55.85 -20.15 -39.47
C SER A 296 55.23 -19.95 -38.09
N CYS A 297 56.07 -19.62 -37.12
CA CYS A 297 55.71 -19.31 -35.75
C CYS A 297 55.14 -17.88 -35.70
N ILE A 298 53.82 -17.71 -35.55
CA ILE A 298 53.22 -16.41 -35.22
C ILE A 298 52.60 -16.50 -33.83
N VAL A 299 53.35 -15.97 -32.87
CA VAL A 299 52.93 -15.72 -31.48
C VAL A 299 51.80 -14.68 -31.51
N LYS A 300 50.54 -15.11 -31.30
CA LYS A 300 49.42 -14.20 -31.07
C LYS A 300 49.22 -14.01 -29.57
N THR A 301 49.84 -12.94 -29.07
CA THR A 301 49.62 -12.37 -27.74
C THR A 301 48.15 -11.99 -27.57
N THR A 302 47.45 -12.69 -26.68
CA THR A 302 46.07 -12.36 -26.30
C THR A 302 46.12 -11.27 -25.24
N MET A 303 45.90 -10.01 -25.65
CA MET A 303 45.78 -8.89 -24.73
C MET A 303 44.46 -8.99 -23.96
N GLN A 304 44.55 -9.13 -22.64
CA GLN A 304 43.40 -8.94 -21.75
C GLN A 304 43.01 -7.45 -21.68
N PRO A 305 41.72 -7.10 -21.74
CA PRO A 305 41.28 -5.73 -21.49
C PRO A 305 41.31 -5.44 -19.99
N LEU A 306 42.33 -4.70 -19.55
CA LEU A 306 42.38 -4.03 -18.25
C LEU A 306 41.19 -3.06 -18.15
N ARG A 307 40.24 -3.37 -17.26
CA ARG A 307 39.23 -2.41 -16.81
C ARG A 307 39.90 -1.45 -15.83
N SER A 308 40.13 -0.23 -16.27
CA SER A 308 40.50 0.91 -15.42
C SER A 308 39.32 1.29 -14.52
N PHE A 309 39.56 1.32 -13.21
CA PHE A 309 38.75 2.05 -12.25
C PHE A 309 39.10 3.53 -12.39
N GLU A 310 38.17 4.35 -12.88
CA GLU A 310 38.31 5.80 -12.85
C GLU A 310 37.81 6.34 -11.50
N SER A 311 38.77 6.91 -10.77
CA SER A 311 38.61 7.65 -9.53
C SER A 311 37.82 8.94 -9.75
N THR A 312 36.82 9.18 -8.91
CA THR A 312 36.05 10.43 -8.85
C THR A 312 36.86 11.51 -8.10
N PRO A 313 37.11 12.71 -8.66
CA PRO A 313 37.69 13.80 -7.90
C PRO A 313 36.63 14.72 -7.27
N LEU A 314 36.99 15.23 -6.09
CA LEU A 314 36.28 16.18 -5.25
C LEU A 314 36.33 17.63 -5.81
N LEU A 315 35.22 18.34 -5.61
CA LEU A 315 35.05 19.76 -5.27
C LEU A 315 35.78 20.83 -6.08
N THR A 316 35.01 21.75 -6.69
CA THR A 316 35.37 23.18 -6.66
C THR A 316 34.13 24.06 -6.73
N SER A 317 33.98 24.92 -5.73
CA SER A 317 32.98 25.96 -5.57
C SER A 317 33.44 27.27 -6.21
N THR A 318 32.59 27.96 -6.95
CA THR A 318 32.68 29.43 -7.18
C THR A 318 31.29 30.07 -7.29
N PRO A 319 31.12 31.35 -6.90
CA PRO A 319 29.81 31.95 -6.67
C PRO A 319 29.32 32.90 -7.78
N PHE A 320 27.99 33.04 -7.82
CA PHE A 320 27.14 34.20 -8.20
C PHE A 320 27.62 35.22 -9.24
N HIS A 321 26.78 35.44 -10.26
CA HIS A 321 26.04 36.70 -10.49
C HIS A 321 25.17 36.60 -11.76
N TYR A 322 23.85 36.79 -11.68
CA TYR A 322 23.06 37.36 -12.80
C TYR A 322 21.84 38.14 -12.26
N PRO A 323 21.36 39.16 -13.00
CA PRO A 323 20.51 40.23 -12.52
C PRO A 323 19.00 39.97 -12.73
N LEU A 324 18.23 40.72 -11.95
CA LEU A 324 16.78 40.91 -12.00
C LEU A 324 16.29 41.40 -13.37
N ALA A 325 15.28 40.74 -13.92
CA ALA A 325 14.07 41.36 -14.48
C ALA A 325 13.12 40.28 -15.04
N MET A 326 11.88 40.25 -14.55
CA MET A 326 10.75 39.63 -15.26
C MET A 326 9.55 40.59 -15.23
N PRO A 327 8.85 40.78 -16.36
CA PRO A 327 7.68 41.63 -16.45
C PRO A 327 6.41 40.90 -15.99
N SER A 328 5.49 41.70 -15.45
CA SER A 328 4.16 41.35 -14.96
C SER A 328 3.21 40.91 -16.08
N ALA A 329 2.50 39.80 -15.85
CA ALA A 329 1.37 39.36 -16.67
C ALA A 329 0.03 39.57 -15.94
N PRO A 330 -1.07 39.88 -16.66
CA PRO A 330 -2.34 40.31 -16.08
C PRO A 330 -3.25 39.15 -15.61
N LEU A 331 -4.07 39.44 -14.59
CA LEU A 331 -5.01 38.52 -13.94
C LEU A 331 -6.25 38.19 -14.80
N PRO A 332 -6.78 36.96 -14.72
CA PRO A 332 -8.02 36.59 -15.40
C PRO A 332 -9.29 37.04 -14.64
N MET A 333 -10.28 37.42 -15.44
CA MET A 333 -11.61 37.90 -15.05
C MET A 333 -12.43 36.88 -14.24
N TYR A 334 -13.09 37.41 -13.22
CA TYR A 334 -13.97 36.75 -12.25
C TYR A 334 -15.31 36.33 -12.88
N TYR A 335 -15.73 35.08 -12.72
CA TYR A 335 -17.11 34.63 -12.99
C TYR A 335 -17.88 34.53 -11.65
N PRO A 336 -19.08 35.11 -11.53
CA PRO A 336 -19.87 35.03 -10.30
C PRO A 336 -20.46 33.63 -10.12
N TYR A 337 -20.14 33.03 -8.96
CA TYR A 337 -20.65 31.73 -8.52
C TYR A 337 -22.03 31.92 -7.88
N THR A 338 -23.08 31.37 -8.49
CA THR A 338 -24.42 31.31 -7.91
C THR A 338 -24.49 30.16 -6.90
N MET A 339 -24.83 30.48 -5.65
CA MET A 339 -25.01 29.51 -4.58
C MET A 339 -26.15 28.54 -4.90
N PRO A 340 -25.94 27.21 -4.84
CA PRO A 340 -27.01 26.24 -5.01
C PRO A 340 -27.98 26.27 -3.82
N GLN A 341 -29.27 26.27 -4.13
CA GLN A 341 -30.37 26.20 -3.16
C GLN A 341 -30.31 24.90 -2.33
N PRO A 342 -30.69 24.94 -1.05
CA PRO A 342 -30.67 23.77 -0.17
C PRO A 342 -31.66 22.70 -0.66
N ILE A 343 -31.15 21.48 -0.83
CA ILE A 343 -31.95 20.29 -1.17
C ILE A 343 -32.73 19.87 0.09
N PRO A 344 -34.06 19.72 0.03
CA PRO A 344 -34.85 19.24 1.16
C PRO A 344 -34.48 17.79 1.50
N TYR A 345 -34.19 17.53 2.77
CA TYR A 345 -33.91 16.18 3.28
C TYR A 345 -35.12 15.25 3.10
N PRO A 346 -34.94 14.01 2.63
CA PRO A 346 -36.01 13.03 2.60
C PRO A 346 -36.40 12.62 4.03
N ALA A 347 -37.71 12.48 4.26
CA ALA A 347 -38.29 12.05 5.52
C ALA A 347 -37.76 10.67 5.97
N PRO A 348 -37.64 10.41 7.29
CA PRO A 348 -37.11 9.16 7.80
C PRO A 348 -37.97 7.97 7.36
N TYR A 349 -37.32 6.95 6.82
CA TYR A 349 -37.91 5.69 6.39
C TYR A 349 -38.72 5.06 7.53
N SER A 350 -40.01 4.79 7.27
CA SER A 350 -40.82 4.02 8.21
C SER A 350 -40.35 2.56 8.20
N LEU A 351 -39.95 2.07 9.37
CA LEU A 351 -39.64 0.67 9.62
C LEU A 351 -40.91 -0.16 9.37
N LYS A 352 -40.96 -0.85 8.22
CA LYS A 352 -41.95 -1.89 7.96
C LYS A 352 -41.77 -2.98 9.02
N ARG A 353 -42.80 -3.15 9.87
CA ARG A 353 -42.95 -4.28 10.79
C ARG A 353 -42.95 -5.57 9.96
N TYR A 354 -41.93 -6.40 10.12
CA TYR A 354 -41.99 -7.79 9.66
C TYR A 354 -42.92 -8.57 10.58
N ASN A 355 -43.99 -9.10 10.01
CA ASN A 355 -44.89 -10.01 10.70
C ASN A 355 -44.16 -11.35 10.93
N ALA A 356 -44.25 -11.84 12.16
CA ALA A 356 -43.77 -13.14 12.57
C ALA A 356 -44.47 -14.26 11.78
N ILE A 357 -43.68 -15.20 11.27
CA ILE A 357 -44.17 -16.44 10.66
C ILE A 357 -44.50 -17.42 11.80
N PRO A 358 -45.70 -18.01 11.87
CA PRO A 358 -46.02 -19.01 12.89
C PRO A 358 -45.32 -20.33 12.58
N ALA A 359 -44.75 -20.93 13.63
CA ALA A 359 -44.13 -22.24 13.59
C ALA A 359 -45.20 -23.33 13.70
N GLU A 360 -45.47 -24.02 12.60
CA GLU A 360 -46.20 -25.29 12.59
C GLU A 360 -45.58 -26.23 11.54
N GLN A 361 -44.94 -27.29 12.04
CA GLN A 361 -45.14 -28.70 11.67
C GLN A 361 -43.87 -29.51 11.97
N GLN A 362 -43.84 -30.05 13.19
CA GLN A 362 -43.14 -31.29 13.48
C GLN A 362 -43.83 -32.41 12.68
N GLY A 363 -43.07 -33.12 11.85
CA GLY A 363 -43.63 -34.21 11.06
C GLY A 363 -42.57 -35.09 10.39
N GLN A 364 -42.31 -36.23 11.03
CA GLN A 364 -41.95 -37.52 10.42
C GLN A 364 -40.51 -37.71 9.91
N GLY A 365 -39.74 -38.47 10.69
CA GLY A 365 -38.44 -39.00 10.30
C GLY A 365 -38.54 -40.17 9.30
N PRO A 366 -37.46 -40.44 8.55
CA PRO A 366 -37.37 -41.63 7.71
C PRO A 366 -36.87 -42.83 8.51
N THR A 367 -37.68 -43.89 8.46
CA THR A 367 -37.43 -45.22 8.99
C THR A 367 -36.31 -45.93 8.22
N ALA A 368 -35.46 -46.63 8.98
CA ALA A 368 -34.42 -47.50 8.48
C ALA A 368 -35.00 -48.64 7.60
N LYS A 369 -34.44 -48.84 6.40
CA LYS A 369 -34.59 -50.09 5.65
C LYS A 369 -33.28 -50.88 5.70
N ARG A 370 -33.39 -52.01 6.40
CA ARG A 370 -32.47 -53.13 6.49
C ARG A 370 -32.93 -54.21 5.48
N SER A 371 -32.00 -55.08 5.05
CA SER A 371 -32.21 -56.36 4.31
C SER A 371 -32.35 -56.22 2.78
N ARG A 372 -31.76 -57.04 1.90
CA ARG A 372 -31.17 -58.41 1.92
C ARG A 372 -30.03 -58.48 0.87
N GLN A 373 -28.93 -59.20 1.11
CA GLN A 373 -28.63 -60.54 0.58
C GLN A 373 -29.21 -60.85 -0.82
N PHE A 374 -28.37 -60.85 -1.85
CA PHE A 374 -27.87 -62.04 -2.56
C PHE A 374 -26.55 -61.72 -3.25
#